data_AF-A0AAD7E5P9-F1
#
_entry.id   AF-A0AAD7E5P9-F1
#
_cell.length_a   1.000
_cell.length_b   1.000
_cell.length_c   1.000
_cell.angle_alpha   90.00
_cell.angle_beta   90.00
_cell.angle_gamma   90.00
#
_symmetry.space_group_name_H-M   'P 1'
#
loop_
_entity.id
_entity.type
_entity.pdbx_description
1 polymer ?
#
loop_
_entity_poly.entity_id
_entity_poly.type
_entity_poly.pdbx_seq_one_letter_code
_entity_poly.pdbx_strand_id
1 'polypeptide(L)'
;MPLDNSLPDEIVSEILSPALTVADEVFSDTSRVSPFSNYSESTSAYLVVCKSWLRVATPLLYNVVVLRSKAQAKALARALSGNVDLGRFIKKLRVEGGYGAPMHTILQRAPNISDLYLSFEIWTPDTTDGLCKGLDLISPSRLIFREAQRKGPKNRMVCKLVDAVAEAIPKWDRLSVLDFSSEYSTARDKIVDSLNQAKRLHTVVVHSISIAMWAHRTFKECPLRVIQIKQPLDSWDLDFINWHDPAIRTLLRYTEWEKATAVQDNAPDLEIAPAFNPFFTPMSQAPNEVQDAIWSRVLYFAMSVPERAADPKRKDIPKCLPLLRVSKLFHRLGLPHYYVHVVLNYRAPYLEPEHILSQRPRIQTLHGLSNGSDTSVSLNSFEALAKCSGPSLLECHICVQGTRLPVSGAIFNDLAVLRKLTWRSPVAFVCTEADTPSNAMPRLEELQIDVGWSFVTMLTFMKLESLRIVHFLQSLDYNQFLEAHGSKLSELEIVSLSESVHESSILDLCPRLASLKLGCYERALPSEDILLSRQPTTTLAKVTFDVPYMDKTMVAGWEQFFESLNLASVPNLHEVHMPCFDWPTSERDIAKSHWVLWAEKFQTRNIHLIDGKGMKWRPRLKVSGRR
;
A
#
# COMPACT_ATOMS: atom_id res chain seq x y z
N MET A 1 60.58 -22.44 -0.35
CA MET A 1 59.21 -22.91 -0.01
C MET A 1 58.26 -21.81 -0.43
N PRO A 2 57.25 -22.08 -1.29
CA PRO A 2 56.25 -21.08 -1.59
C PRO A 2 55.47 -20.79 -0.30
N LEU A 3 55.38 -19.52 0.10
CA LEU A 3 54.50 -19.08 1.18
C LEU A 3 53.07 -19.37 0.76
N ASP A 4 52.44 -20.32 1.46
CA ASP A 4 51.04 -20.65 1.27
C ASP A 4 50.21 -19.50 1.87
N ASN A 5 49.94 -18.48 1.04
CA ASN A 5 49.14 -17.30 1.40
C ASN A 5 47.63 -17.61 1.44
N SER A 6 47.22 -18.88 1.57
CA SER A 6 45.81 -19.23 1.66
C SER A 6 45.27 -18.90 3.05
N LEU A 7 44.23 -18.06 3.12
CA LEU A 7 43.45 -17.87 4.33
C LEU A 7 42.80 -19.22 4.74
N PRO A 8 42.69 -19.53 6.04
CA PRO A 8 41.91 -20.66 6.53
C PRO A 8 40.45 -20.59 6.06
N ASP A 9 39.83 -21.74 5.82
CA ASP A 9 38.47 -21.82 5.29
C ASP A 9 37.43 -21.17 6.23
N GLU A 10 37.68 -21.17 7.54
CA GLU A 10 36.84 -20.50 8.54
C GLU A 10 36.82 -18.98 8.34
N ILE A 11 37.98 -18.38 8.08
CA ILE A 11 38.10 -16.94 7.83
C ILE A 11 37.45 -16.58 6.49
N VAL A 12 37.67 -17.40 5.45
CA VAL A 12 36.99 -17.22 4.16
C VAL A 12 35.47 -17.33 4.33
N SER A 13 35.00 -18.26 5.16
CA SER A 13 33.57 -18.44 5.45
C SER A 13 32.99 -17.23 6.16
N GLU A 14 33.69 -16.67 7.14
CA GLU A 14 33.27 -15.47 7.87
C GLU A 14 33.20 -14.25 6.95
N ILE A 15 34.20 -14.06 6.08
CA ILE A 15 34.22 -12.98 5.07
C ILE A 15 33.05 -13.11 4.09
N LEU A 16 32.73 -14.32 3.65
CA LEU A 16 31.71 -14.56 2.63
C LEU A 16 30.28 -14.61 3.18
N SER A 17 30.11 -14.88 4.47
CA SER A 17 28.79 -15.10 5.08
C SER A 17 27.84 -13.91 4.89
N PRO A 18 28.23 -12.64 5.16
CA PRO A 18 27.32 -11.50 4.97
C PRO A 18 26.81 -11.34 3.53
N ALA A 19 27.61 -11.74 2.53
CA ALA A 19 27.26 -11.60 1.11
C ALA A 19 26.47 -12.79 0.55
N LEU A 20 26.62 -13.99 1.15
CA LEU A 20 26.02 -15.23 0.64
C LEU A 20 24.87 -15.75 1.49
N THR A 21 24.71 -15.28 2.72
CA THR A 21 23.61 -15.70 3.60
C THR A 21 22.41 -14.78 3.47
N VAL A 22 21.24 -15.32 3.78
CA VAL A 22 19.97 -14.60 3.79
C VAL A 22 19.43 -14.66 5.23
N ALA A 23 19.23 -13.50 5.84
CA ALA A 23 18.63 -13.38 7.16
C ALA A 23 17.25 -14.06 7.20
N ASP A 24 16.90 -14.69 8.32
CA ASP A 24 15.66 -15.48 8.42
C ASP A 24 14.41 -14.62 8.28
N GLU A 25 14.47 -13.38 8.74
CA GLU A 25 13.40 -12.39 8.65
C GLU A 25 13.12 -12.06 7.19
N VAL A 26 14.17 -11.90 6.38
CA VAL A 26 14.08 -11.64 4.94
C VAL A 26 13.58 -12.90 4.19
N PHE A 27 14.08 -14.08 4.55
CA PHE A 27 13.64 -15.35 3.95
C PHE A 27 12.16 -15.64 4.24
N SER A 28 11.70 -15.38 5.46
CA SER A 28 10.33 -15.63 5.90
C SER A 28 9.38 -14.46 5.68
N ASP A 29 9.83 -13.40 4.99
CA ASP A 29 9.00 -12.24 4.67
C ASP A 29 7.81 -12.65 3.77
N THR A 30 6.61 -12.47 4.32
CA THR A 30 5.31 -12.77 3.69
C THR A 30 4.56 -11.48 3.30
N SER A 31 5.27 -10.35 3.18
CA SER A 31 4.73 -9.08 2.72
C SER A 31 4.33 -9.13 1.24
N ARG A 32 3.56 -8.13 0.82
CA ARG A 32 3.00 -8.04 -0.54
C ARG A 32 4.08 -7.90 -1.62
N VAL A 33 5.24 -7.34 -1.29
CA VAL A 33 6.34 -7.20 -2.24
C VAL A 33 7.47 -8.06 -1.71
N SER A 34 7.88 -9.07 -2.50
CA SER A 34 9.00 -9.92 -2.08
C SER A 34 10.23 -9.05 -1.81
N PRO A 35 10.95 -9.23 -0.69
CA PRO A 35 12.19 -8.48 -0.46
C PRO A 35 13.26 -8.82 -1.51
N PHE A 36 13.11 -9.93 -2.21
CA PHE A 36 13.97 -10.36 -3.32
C PHE A 36 13.52 -9.80 -4.67
N SER A 37 12.51 -8.91 -4.71
CA SER A 37 11.98 -8.32 -5.94
C SER A 37 12.96 -7.37 -6.63
N ASN A 38 13.78 -6.67 -5.84
CA ASN A 38 14.82 -5.79 -6.33
C ASN A 38 16.02 -6.58 -6.83
N TYR A 39 16.64 -6.09 -7.91
CA TYR A 39 17.85 -6.69 -8.45
C TYR A 39 19.01 -6.44 -7.48
N SER A 40 19.60 -7.51 -6.98
CA SER A 40 20.92 -7.48 -6.34
C SER A 40 21.96 -8.06 -7.30
N GLU A 41 23.23 -7.76 -7.07
CA GLU A 41 24.32 -8.41 -7.77
C GLU A 41 24.24 -9.95 -7.63
N SER A 42 24.75 -10.66 -8.64
CA SER A 42 24.76 -12.12 -8.61
C SER A 42 25.78 -12.63 -7.59
N THR A 43 25.29 -13.28 -6.55
CA THR A 43 26.12 -13.96 -5.54
C THR A 43 26.97 -15.09 -6.12
N SER A 44 26.70 -15.53 -7.36
CA SER A 44 27.57 -16.50 -8.04
C SER A 44 28.96 -15.95 -8.39
N ALA A 45 29.15 -14.63 -8.43
CA ALA A 45 30.44 -14.01 -8.72
C ALA A 45 31.52 -14.36 -7.68
N TYR A 46 31.13 -14.62 -6.43
CA TYR A 46 32.05 -15.02 -5.37
C TYR A 46 32.63 -16.43 -5.61
N LEU A 47 31.96 -17.29 -6.39
CA LEU A 47 32.43 -18.65 -6.66
C LEU A 47 33.62 -18.71 -7.62
N VAL A 48 33.85 -17.66 -8.42
CA VAL A 48 34.87 -17.67 -9.49
C VAL A 48 36.19 -17.00 -9.08
N VAL A 49 36.31 -16.55 -7.82
CA VAL A 49 37.51 -15.86 -7.32
C VAL A 49 38.71 -16.80 -7.26
N CYS A 50 38.60 -17.92 -6.52
CA CYS A 50 39.63 -18.96 -6.45
C CYS A 50 39.04 -20.30 -6.00
N LYS A 51 39.85 -21.37 -6.01
CA LYS A 51 39.39 -22.72 -5.60
C LYS A 51 38.96 -22.82 -4.13
N SER A 52 39.63 -22.11 -3.23
CA SER A 52 39.25 -22.06 -1.80
C SER A 52 37.90 -21.36 -1.63
N TRP A 53 37.71 -20.20 -2.28
CA TRP A 53 36.43 -19.50 -2.28
C TRP A 53 35.31 -20.35 -2.88
N LEU A 54 35.53 -21.01 -4.02
CA LEU A 54 34.56 -21.95 -4.58
C LEU A 54 34.15 -23.04 -3.57
N ARG A 55 35.13 -23.66 -2.90
CA ARG A 55 34.89 -24.72 -1.91
C ARG A 55 34.08 -24.22 -0.72
N VAL A 56 34.44 -23.07 -0.15
CA VAL A 56 33.82 -22.50 1.06
C VAL A 56 32.48 -21.83 0.76
N ALA A 57 32.37 -21.11 -0.35
CA ALA A 57 31.17 -20.37 -0.75
C ALA A 57 30.04 -21.30 -1.21
N THR A 58 30.35 -22.45 -1.81
CA THR A 58 29.33 -23.38 -2.35
C THR A 58 28.28 -23.78 -1.30
N PRO A 59 28.64 -24.31 -0.11
CA PRO A 59 27.64 -24.66 0.90
C PRO A 59 26.86 -23.44 1.42
N LEU A 60 27.49 -22.27 1.52
CA LEU A 60 26.81 -21.02 1.95
C LEU A 60 25.77 -20.57 0.92
N LEU A 61 26.15 -20.54 -0.37
CA LEU A 61 25.28 -20.13 -1.46
C LEU A 61 24.07 -21.06 -1.62
N TYR A 62 24.26 -22.37 -1.48
CA TYR A 62 23.17 -23.34 -1.60
C TYR A 62 22.33 -23.46 -0.33
N ASN A 63 22.75 -22.88 0.80
CA ASN A 63 22.01 -22.99 2.07
C ASN A 63 20.57 -22.46 1.97
N VAL A 64 20.42 -21.29 1.33
CA VAL A 64 19.13 -20.62 1.11
C VAL A 64 18.91 -20.42 -0.39
N VAL A 65 17.93 -21.13 -0.93
CA VAL A 65 17.58 -21.05 -2.36
C VAL A 65 16.26 -20.29 -2.52
N VAL A 66 16.28 -19.22 -3.33
CA VAL A 66 15.09 -18.43 -3.69
C VAL A 66 14.81 -18.58 -5.19
N LEU A 67 13.66 -19.14 -5.53
CA LEU A 67 13.22 -19.37 -6.92
C LEU A 67 12.08 -18.41 -7.29
N ARG A 68 12.38 -17.49 -8.22
CA ARG A 68 11.45 -16.46 -8.72
C ARG A 68 11.15 -16.58 -10.20
N SER A 69 11.70 -17.59 -10.88
CA SER A 69 11.49 -17.81 -12.30
C SER A 69 11.68 -19.28 -12.71
N LYS A 70 11.05 -19.65 -13.83
CA LYS A 70 11.25 -20.95 -14.49
C LYS A 70 12.71 -21.20 -14.88
N ALA A 71 13.44 -20.15 -15.27
CA ALA A 71 14.84 -20.26 -15.66
C ALA A 71 15.72 -20.67 -14.47
N GLN A 72 15.54 -20.03 -13.31
CA GLN A 72 16.23 -20.38 -12.07
C GLN A 72 15.93 -21.82 -11.65
N ALA A 73 14.65 -22.23 -11.66
CA ALA A 73 14.28 -23.60 -11.30
C ALA A 73 14.90 -24.65 -12.25
N LYS A 74 14.91 -24.40 -13.56
CA LYS A 74 15.57 -25.27 -14.54
C LYS A 74 17.08 -25.35 -14.34
N ALA A 75 17.73 -24.21 -14.10
CA ALA A 75 19.17 -24.14 -13.87
C ALA A 75 19.56 -24.92 -12.60
N LEU A 76 18.82 -24.72 -11.50
CA LEU A 76 19.05 -25.45 -10.26
C LEU A 76 18.82 -26.95 -10.43
N ALA A 77 17.70 -27.36 -11.04
CA ALA A 77 17.41 -28.78 -11.28
C ALA A 77 18.53 -29.45 -12.11
N ARG A 78 19.08 -28.76 -13.11
CA ARG A 78 20.22 -29.24 -13.89
C ARG A 78 21.47 -29.36 -13.03
N ALA A 79 21.80 -28.35 -12.22
CA ALA A 79 22.96 -28.37 -11.33
C ALA A 79 22.86 -29.54 -10.34
N LEU A 80 21.70 -29.73 -9.69
CA LEU A 80 21.47 -30.82 -8.73
C LEU A 80 21.45 -32.21 -9.39
N SER A 81 21.11 -32.29 -10.67
CA SER A 81 21.18 -33.54 -11.44
C SER A 81 22.62 -33.89 -11.80
N GLY A 82 23.46 -32.88 -12.09
CA GLY A 82 24.89 -33.07 -12.37
C GLY A 82 25.72 -33.33 -11.11
N ASN A 83 25.32 -32.78 -9.97
CA ASN A 83 25.96 -33.00 -8.69
C ASN A 83 24.92 -33.04 -7.56
N VAL A 84 24.64 -34.26 -7.09
CA VAL A 84 23.63 -34.52 -6.06
C VAL A 84 24.03 -33.98 -4.69
N ASP A 85 25.34 -33.86 -4.41
CA ASP A 85 25.81 -33.37 -3.11
C ASP A 85 25.44 -31.89 -2.87
N LEU A 86 25.30 -31.10 -3.94
CA LEU A 86 24.82 -29.72 -3.85
C LEU A 86 23.44 -29.62 -3.19
N GLY A 87 22.57 -30.61 -3.43
CA GLY A 87 21.22 -30.63 -2.87
C GLY A 87 21.21 -30.87 -1.36
N ARG A 88 22.27 -31.48 -0.80
CA ARG A 88 22.39 -31.71 0.65
C ARG A 88 22.66 -30.42 1.43
N PHE A 89 23.20 -29.39 0.77
CA PHE A 89 23.43 -28.07 1.36
C PHE A 89 22.16 -27.24 1.46
N ILE A 90 21.12 -27.54 0.66
CA ILE A 90 19.86 -26.79 0.67
C ILE A 90 19.11 -27.08 1.98
N LYS A 91 18.97 -26.06 2.82
CA LYS A 91 18.21 -26.09 4.07
C LYS A 91 16.92 -25.28 3.96
N LYS A 92 16.98 -24.11 3.30
CA LYS A 92 15.83 -23.24 3.12
C LYS A 92 15.50 -23.11 1.64
N LEU A 93 14.26 -23.42 1.26
CA LEU A 93 13.78 -23.31 -0.10
C LEU A 93 12.56 -22.39 -0.17
N ARG A 94 12.69 -21.29 -0.91
CA ARG A 94 11.60 -20.33 -1.18
C ARG A 94 11.17 -20.38 -2.64
N VAL A 95 9.89 -20.66 -2.86
CA VAL A 95 9.31 -20.83 -4.21
C VAL A 95 8.21 -19.79 -4.42
N GLU A 96 8.47 -18.82 -5.30
CA GLU A 96 7.54 -17.72 -5.64
C GLU A 96 6.79 -17.94 -6.97
N GLY A 97 6.25 -19.14 -7.19
CA GLY A 97 5.53 -19.46 -8.43
C GLY A 97 5.40 -20.96 -8.72
N GLY A 98 4.86 -21.29 -9.90
CA GLY A 98 4.64 -22.68 -10.34
C GLY A 98 5.59 -23.07 -11.48
N TYR A 99 6.77 -23.59 -11.13
CA TYR A 99 7.83 -23.82 -12.12
C TYR A 99 7.82 -25.19 -12.79
N GLY A 100 6.75 -25.97 -12.64
CA GLY A 100 6.53 -27.24 -13.32
C GLY A 100 7.53 -28.34 -12.93
N ALA A 101 7.85 -29.22 -13.89
CA ALA A 101 8.63 -30.44 -13.67
C ALA A 101 10.00 -30.25 -12.96
N PRO A 102 10.79 -29.18 -13.21
CA PRO A 102 12.04 -28.93 -12.47
C PRO A 102 11.90 -28.97 -10.95
N MET A 103 10.74 -28.57 -10.39
CA MET A 103 10.52 -28.59 -8.95
C MET A 103 10.54 -30.00 -8.35
N HIS A 104 10.08 -31.00 -9.09
CA HIS A 104 10.13 -32.39 -8.64
C HIS A 104 11.59 -32.85 -8.49
N THR A 105 12.43 -32.54 -9.47
CA THR A 105 13.88 -32.84 -9.42
C THR A 105 14.56 -32.13 -8.26
N ILE A 106 14.23 -30.86 -8.01
CA ILE A 106 14.81 -30.10 -6.90
C ILE A 106 14.45 -30.75 -5.56
N LEU A 107 13.15 -31.03 -5.32
CA LEU A 107 12.70 -31.63 -4.06
C LEU A 107 13.24 -33.05 -3.86
N GLN A 108 13.34 -33.84 -4.94
CA GLN A 108 13.95 -35.18 -4.90
C GLN A 108 15.43 -35.14 -4.52
N ARG A 109 16.17 -34.10 -4.93
CA ARG A 109 17.62 -33.98 -4.71
C ARG A 109 17.98 -33.16 -3.47
N ALA A 110 17.01 -32.52 -2.81
CA ALA A 110 17.21 -31.69 -1.64
C ALA A 110 16.46 -32.25 -0.39
N PRO A 111 16.83 -33.45 0.11
CA PRO A 111 16.13 -34.09 1.22
C PRO A 111 16.27 -33.33 2.55
N ASN A 112 17.24 -32.42 2.64
CA ASN A 112 17.59 -31.69 3.86
C ASN A 112 16.84 -30.36 4.05
N ILE A 113 15.82 -30.09 3.24
CA ILE A 113 14.99 -28.89 3.39
C ILE A 113 14.30 -28.92 4.76
N SER A 114 14.68 -27.97 5.62
CA SER A 114 14.07 -27.71 6.92
C SER A 114 12.99 -26.63 6.83
N ASP A 115 13.19 -25.63 5.97
CA ASP A 115 12.29 -24.48 5.85
C ASP A 115 11.79 -24.39 4.41
N LEU A 116 10.48 -24.59 4.24
CA LEU A 116 9.81 -24.52 2.95
C LEU A 116 8.90 -23.29 2.91
N TYR A 117 9.21 -22.35 2.02
CA TYR A 117 8.34 -21.22 1.69
C TYR A 117 7.63 -21.45 0.36
N LEU A 118 6.29 -21.35 0.37
CA LEU A 118 5.44 -21.46 -0.82
C LEU A 118 4.61 -20.20 -1.04
N SER A 119 4.73 -19.59 -2.21
CA SER A 119 3.77 -18.58 -2.66
C SER A 119 2.63 -19.24 -3.44
N PHE A 120 1.39 -18.93 -3.06
CA PHE A 120 0.20 -19.33 -3.83
C PHE A 120 -0.16 -18.32 -4.94
N GLU A 121 0.73 -17.37 -5.24
CA GLU A 121 0.68 -16.47 -6.40
C GLU A 121 1.06 -17.19 -7.70
N ILE A 122 0.25 -18.18 -8.09
CA ILE A 122 0.50 -18.96 -9.30
C ILE A 122 -0.17 -18.27 -10.50
N TRP A 123 0.65 -17.78 -11.42
CA TRP A 123 0.19 -17.20 -12.68
C TRP A 123 -0.38 -18.28 -13.61
N THR A 124 -1.31 -17.91 -14.48
CA THR A 124 -2.00 -18.86 -15.39
C THR A 124 -1.07 -19.75 -16.26
N PRO A 125 0.07 -19.29 -16.79
CA PRO A 125 0.97 -20.14 -17.58
C PRO A 125 1.86 -21.06 -16.72
N ASP A 126 1.79 -20.97 -15.39
CA ASP A 126 2.58 -21.76 -14.47
C ASP A 126 1.88 -23.07 -14.11
N THR A 127 2.67 -24.11 -13.86
CA THR A 127 2.16 -25.43 -13.46
C THR A 127 2.75 -25.85 -12.13
N THR A 128 1.92 -26.44 -11.28
CA THR A 128 2.29 -26.88 -9.93
C THR A 128 2.61 -28.37 -9.87
N ASP A 129 2.50 -29.10 -10.98
CA ASP A 129 2.63 -30.57 -11.01
C ASP A 129 3.94 -31.08 -10.41
N GLY A 130 5.06 -30.39 -10.64
CA GLY A 130 6.35 -30.79 -10.07
C GLY A 130 6.46 -30.55 -8.56
N LEU A 131 5.82 -29.49 -8.05
CA LEU A 131 5.69 -29.28 -6.60
C LEU A 131 4.82 -30.39 -6.01
N CYS A 132 3.60 -30.59 -6.55
CA CYS A 132 2.66 -31.59 -6.05
C CYS A 132 3.29 -32.99 -5.93
N LYS A 133 4.09 -33.40 -6.93
CA LYS A 133 4.79 -34.70 -6.90
C LYS A 133 5.97 -34.77 -5.93
N GLY A 134 6.65 -33.64 -5.70
CA GLY A 134 7.87 -33.61 -4.90
C GLY A 134 7.66 -33.35 -3.41
N LEU A 135 6.50 -32.83 -3.00
CA LEU A 135 6.23 -32.48 -1.59
C LEU A 135 6.32 -33.69 -0.64
N ASP A 136 5.96 -34.89 -1.12
CA ASP A 136 6.08 -36.15 -0.37
C ASP A 136 7.53 -36.64 -0.20
N LEU A 137 8.49 -36.05 -0.93
CA LEU A 137 9.90 -36.46 -0.91
C LEU A 137 10.72 -35.72 0.16
N ILE A 138 10.11 -34.76 0.85
CA ILE A 138 10.74 -33.95 1.89
C ILE A 138 9.89 -33.98 3.16
N SER A 139 10.49 -33.56 4.28
CA SER A 139 9.79 -33.41 5.57
C SER A 139 10.26 -32.13 6.26
N PRO A 140 9.79 -30.94 5.84
CA PRO A 140 10.24 -29.69 6.43
C PRO A 140 9.84 -29.58 7.91
N SER A 141 10.64 -28.89 8.71
CA SER A 141 10.30 -28.54 10.10
C SER A 141 9.46 -27.26 10.19
N ARG A 142 9.62 -26.37 9.21
CA ARG A 142 8.89 -25.11 9.09
C ARG A 142 8.23 -24.98 7.73
N LEU A 143 6.92 -24.74 7.73
CA LEU A 143 6.16 -24.37 6.54
C LEU A 143 5.82 -22.88 6.62
N ILE A 144 6.26 -22.12 5.62
CA ILE A 144 5.88 -20.72 5.42
C ILE A 144 5.02 -20.67 4.16
N PHE A 145 3.85 -20.03 4.20
CA PHE A 145 3.12 -19.77 2.96
C PHE A 145 2.57 -18.36 2.89
N ARG A 146 2.55 -17.86 1.65
CA ARG A 146 2.03 -16.54 1.30
C ARG A 146 0.85 -16.68 0.36
N GLU A 147 -0.17 -15.88 0.63
CA GLU A 147 -1.36 -15.77 -0.20
C GLU A 147 -1.69 -14.32 -0.51
N ALA A 148 -2.08 -14.06 -1.75
CA ALA A 148 -2.04 -12.73 -2.35
C ALA A 148 -3.35 -11.95 -2.32
N GLN A 149 -4.46 -12.62 -2.02
CA GLN A 149 -5.78 -12.07 -2.34
C GLN A 149 -6.81 -12.42 -1.27
N ARG A 150 -7.63 -11.41 -0.92
CA ARG A 150 -8.86 -11.59 -0.12
C ARG A 150 -9.95 -12.36 -0.88
N LYS A 151 -9.86 -12.47 -2.20
CA LYS A 151 -10.74 -13.30 -3.02
C LYS A 151 -10.00 -14.60 -3.29
N GLY A 152 -10.40 -15.68 -2.60
CA GLY A 152 -9.73 -16.98 -2.66
C GLY A 152 -9.48 -17.47 -4.10
N PRO A 153 -8.46 -18.32 -4.30
CA PRO A 153 -8.00 -18.68 -5.62
C PRO A 153 -9.06 -19.48 -6.39
N LYS A 154 -9.64 -18.89 -7.43
CA LYS A 154 -10.36 -19.63 -8.49
C LYS A 154 -9.40 -20.42 -9.41
N ASN A 155 -8.08 -20.31 -9.19
CA ASN A 155 -7.08 -20.98 -10.01
C ASN A 155 -6.97 -22.46 -9.62
N ARG A 156 -7.39 -23.34 -10.54
CA ARG A 156 -7.31 -24.81 -10.37
C ARG A 156 -5.91 -25.30 -10.00
N MET A 157 -4.84 -24.65 -10.48
CA MET A 157 -3.46 -25.04 -10.15
C MET A 157 -3.08 -24.71 -8.71
N VAL A 158 -3.63 -23.63 -8.16
CA VAL A 158 -3.49 -23.29 -6.74
C VAL A 158 -4.26 -24.30 -5.90
N CYS A 159 -5.52 -24.61 -6.24
CA CYS A 159 -6.29 -25.63 -5.53
C CYS A 159 -5.57 -26.98 -5.49
N LYS A 160 -5.02 -27.44 -6.63
CA LYS A 160 -4.21 -28.67 -6.70
C LYS A 160 -2.98 -28.62 -5.80
N LEU A 161 -2.29 -27.47 -5.73
CA LEU A 161 -1.12 -27.32 -4.88
C LEU A 161 -1.51 -27.34 -3.39
N VAL A 162 -2.59 -26.66 -3.03
CA VAL A 162 -3.16 -26.67 -1.67
C VAL A 162 -3.52 -28.10 -1.27
N ASP A 163 -4.20 -28.85 -2.14
CA ASP A 163 -4.56 -30.24 -1.90
C ASP A 163 -3.30 -31.10 -1.69
N ALA A 164 -2.28 -30.95 -2.54
CA ALA A 164 -1.02 -31.67 -2.40
C ALA A 164 -0.26 -31.32 -1.12
N VAL A 165 -0.27 -30.06 -0.67
CA VAL A 165 0.32 -29.65 0.61
C VAL A 165 -0.47 -30.29 1.77
N ALA A 166 -1.80 -30.22 1.73
CA ALA A 166 -2.67 -30.83 2.74
C ALA A 166 -2.47 -32.36 2.86
N GLU A 167 -2.26 -33.05 1.74
CA GLU A 167 -1.95 -34.49 1.68
C GLU A 167 -0.53 -34.85 2.16
N ALA A 168 0.43 -33.95 1.99
CA ALA A 168 1.82 -34.16 2.40
C ALA A 168 2.03 -33.93 3.91
N ILE A 169 1.29 -33.00 4.52
CA ILE A 169 1.43 -32.63 5.95
C ILE A 169 1.41 -33.82 6.92
N PRO A 170 0.49 -34.81 6.82
CA PRO A 170 0.51 -35.98 7.70
C PRO A 170 1.84 -36.77 7.64
N LYS A 171 2.52 -36.76 6.48
CA LYS A 171 3.79 -37.44 6.21
C LYS A 171 5.01 -36.63 6.69
N TRP A 172 4.87 -35.33 6.91
CA TRP A 172 5.94 -34.46 7.42
C TRP A 172 6.09 -34.61 8.94
N ASP A 173 6.85 -35.63 9.35
CA ASP A 173 7.15 -35.98 10.74
C ASP A 173 7.86 -34.86 11.53
N ARG A 174 8.60 -33.98 10.86
CA ARG A 174 9.35 -32.88 11.50
C ARG A 174 8.58 -31.57 11.62
N LEU A 175 7.42 -31.45 10.96
CA LEU A 175 6.70 -30.17 10.86
C LEU A 175 6.18 -29.74 12.23
N SER A 176 6.76 -28.65 12.74
CA SER A 176 6.45 -28.10 14.07
C SER A 176 6.25 -26.59 14.07
N VAL A 177 6.61 -25.91 12.99
CA VAL A 177 6.47 -24.45 12.84
C VAL A 177 5.62 -24.12 11.62
N LEU A 178 4.61 -23.27 11.82
CA LEU A 178 3.79 -22.69 10.76
C LEU A 178 3.99 -21.18 10.71
N ASP A 179 4.18 -20.59 9.53
CA ASP A 179 4.32 -19.14 9.34
C ASP A 179 3.43 -18.65 8.18
N PHE A 180 2.53 -17.70 8.45
CA PHE A 180 1.61 -17.18 7.43
C PHE A 180 1.11 -15.76 7.77
N SER A 181 0.71 -14.99 6.75
CA SER A 181 0.30 -13.58 6.90
C SER A 181 -1.16 -13.25 6.59
N SER A 182 -1.95 -14.17 6.02
CA SER A 182 -3.31 -13.87 5.57
C SER A 182 -4.37 -14.26 6.60
N GLU A 183 -5.32 -13.35 6.84
CA GLU A 183 -6.47 -13.55 7.73
C GLU A 183 -7.57 -14.42 7.12
N TYR A 184 -7.66 -14.56 5.79
CA TYR A 184 -8.80 -15.21 5.15
C TYR A 184 -8.43 -15.87 3.81
N SER A 185 -8.61 -17.19 3.72
CA SER A 185 -8.73 -17.89 2.44
C SER A 185 -9.26 -19.32 2.58
N THR A 186 -9.86 -19.82 1.50
CA THR A 186 -10.25 -21.24 1.37
C THR A 186 -9.05 -22.18 1.24
N ALA A 187 -7.91 -21.67 0.74
CA ALA A 187 -6.68 -22.45 0.63
C ALA A 187 -6.13 -22.82 2.00
N ARG A 188 -6.24 -21.89 2.95
CA ARG A 188 -5.83 -22.05 4.34
C ARG A 188 -6.66 -23.12 5.04
N ASP A 189 -7.98 -23.15 4.86
CA ASP A 189 -8.85 -24.07 5.61
C ASP A 189 -8.41 -25.54 5.45
N LYS A 190 -8.15 -26.00 4.21
CA LYS A 190 -7.68 -27.37 3.97
C LYS A 190 -6.33 -27.68 4.62
N ILE A 191 -5.38 -26.75 4.50
CA ILE A 191 -4.03 -26.91 5.09
C ILE A 191 -4.14 -26.94 6.62
N VAL A 192 -4.97 -26.08 7.19
CA VAL A 192 -5.23 -25.97 8.62
C VAL A 192 -5.90 -27.23 9.16
N ASP A 193 -6.87 -27.79 8.45
CA ASP A 193 -7.51 -29.05 8.81
C ASP A 193 -6.48 -30.19 8.87
N SER A 194 -5.62 -30.30 7.85
CA SER A 194 -4.52 -31.28 7.85
C SER A 194 -3.53 -31.07 9.01
N LEU A 195 -3.19 -29.82 9.33
CA LEU A 195 -2.30 -29.49 10.47
C LEU A 195 -2.93 -29.87 11.81
N ASN A 196 -4.22 -29.58 11.98
CA ASN A 196 -5.00 -29.95 13.16
C ASN A 196 -5.13 -31.46 13.34
N GLN A 197 -5.22 -32.21 12.24
CA GLN A 197 -5.21 -33.67 12.28
C GLN A 197 -3.82 -34.21 12.67
N ALA A 198 -2.75 -33.59 12.18
CA ALA A 198 -1.39 -34.01 12.49
C ALA A 198 -1.00 -33.75 13.97
N LYS A 199 -1.53 -32.69 14.60
CA LYS A 199 -1.30 -32.33 16.02
C LYS A 199 0.18 -32.17 16.43
N ARG A 200 1.02 -31.66 15.53
CA ARG A 200 2.49 -31.52 15.75
C ARG A 200 2.98 -30.08 15.91
N LEU A 201 2.11 -29.08 15.71
CA LEU A 201 2.52 -27.68 15.75
C LEU A 201 2.88 -27.26 17.18
N HIS A 202 4.05 -26.63 17.31
CA HIS A 202 4.56 -26.04 18.54
C HIS A 202 4.66 -24.52 18.43
N THR A 203 4.95 -24.01 17.23
CA THR A 203 5.11 -22.59 16.97
C THR A 203 4.26 -22.16 15.80
N VAL A 204 3.51 -21.08 15.99
CA VAL A 204 2.75 -20.43 14.92
C VAL A 204 3.22 -18.99 14.82
N VAL A 205 3.76 -18.61 13.67
CA VAL A 205 4.26 -17.27 13.37
C VAL A 205 3.21 -16.55 12.52
N VAL A 206 2.78 -15.38 12.95
CA VAL A 206 1.68 -14.62 12.35
C VAL A 206 2.05 -13.15 12.20
N HIS A 207 1.34 -12.42 11.34
CA HIS A 207 1.62 -11.01 11.13
C HIS A 207 0.91 -10.08 12.12
N SER A 208 -0.32 -10.38 12.54
CA SER A 208 -1.15 -9.50 13.36
C SER A 208 -1.75 -10.20 14.58
N ILE A 209 -2.24 -9.38 15.53
CA ILE A 209 -2.96 -9.82 16.73
C ILE A 209 -4.23 -10.62 16.40
N SER A 210 -4.98 -10.18 15.40
CA SER A 210 -6.23 -10.82 14.97
C SER A 210 -5.96 -12.24 14.46
N ILE A 211 -4.87 -12.45 13.71
CA ILE A 211 -4.46 -13.78 13.26
C ILE A 211 -3.99 -14.65 14.43
N ALA A 212 -3.27 -14.07 15.41
CA ALA A 212 -2.82 -14.80 16.59
C ALA A 212 -3.99 -15.41 17.36
N MET A 213 -5.04 -14.62 17.60
CA MET A 213 -6.26 -15.08 18.27
C MET A 213 -6.99 -16.16 17.48
N TRP A 214 -7.10 -15.99 16.15
CA TRP A 214 -7.64 -17.04 15.30
C TRP A 214 -6.81 -18.33 15.41
N ALA A 215 -5.47 -18.22 15.43
CA ALA A 215 -4.57 -19.37 15.46
C ALA A 215 -4.71 -20.14 16.76
N HIS A 216 -4.79 -19.44 17.88
CA HIS A 216 -5.02 -20.03 19.19
C HIS A 216 -6.32 -20.85 19.24
N ARG A 217 -7.43 -20.31 18.73
CA ARG A 217 -8.71 -21.02 18.68
C ARG A 217 -8.68 -22.22 17.73
N THR A 218 -8.01 -22.05 16.60
CA THR A 218 -8.02 -23.03 15.51
C THR A 218 -7.12 -24.22 15.80
N PHE A 219 -5.95 -24.00 16.40
CA PHE A 219 -4.96 -25.02 16.72
C PHE A 219 -4.98 -25.45 18.18
N LYS A 220 -6.15 -25.37 18.84
CA LYS A 220 -6.32 -25.75 20.26
C LYS A 220 -5.91 -27.19 20.59
N GLU A 221 -5.99 -28.08 19.60
CA GLU A 221 -5.63 -29.50 19.72
C GLU A 221 -4.13 -29.77 19.48
N CYS A 222 -3.39 -28.76 19.00
CA CYS A 222 -1.94 -28.85 18.82
C CYS A 222 -1.22 -28.47 20.12
N PRO A 223 -0.03 -29.04 20.39
CA PRO A 223 0.79 -28.72 21.56
C PRO A 223 1.51 -27.36 21.40
N LEU A 224 0.73 -26.29 21.15
CA LEU A 224 1.27 -24.95 20.94
C LEU A 224 2.01 -24.45 22.17
N ARG A 225 3.23 -23.96 21.95
CA ARG A 225 4.08 -23.34 22.97
C ARG A 225 4.30 -21.85 22.69
N VAL A 226 4.30 -21.46 21.42
CA VAL A 226 4.60 -20.10 20.98
C VAL A 226 3.66 -19.68 19.86
N ILE A 227 3.07 -18.49 20.00
CA ILE A 227 2.45 -17.75 18.90
C ILE A 227 3.27 -16.47 18.72
N GLN A 228 4.14 -16.45 17.71
CA GLN A 228 5.04 -15.32 17.43
C GLN A 228 4.33 -14.32 16.52
N ILE A 229 4.21 -13.07 16.95
CA ILE A 229 3.68 -11.97 16.12
C ILE A 229 4.86 -11.19 15.54
N LYS A 230 4.93 -11.09 14.21
CA LYS A 230 5.98 -10.33 13.50
C LYS A 230 5.81 -8.83 13.64
N GLN A 231 4.57 -8.33 13.63
CA GLN A 231 4.29 -6.92 13.86
C GLN A 231 4.49 -6.58 15.34
N PRO A 232 5.16 -5.47 15.67
CA PRO A 232 5.25 -5.04 17.06
C PRO A 232 3.87 -4.67 17.59
N LEU A 233 3.59 -5.03 18.85
CA LEU A 233 2.32 -4.73 19.52
C LEU A 233 2.42 -3.40 20.30
N ASP A 234 1.30 -2.68 20.35
CA ASP A 234 1.11 -1.53 21.24
C ASP A 234 0.26 -1.88 22.48
N SER A 235 0.02 -0.91 23.37
CA SER A 235 -0.76 -1.14 24.59
C SER A 235 -2.21 -1.53 24.30
N TRP A 236 -2.80 -0.99 23.23
CA TRP A 236 -4.17 -1.28 22.85
C TRP A 236 -4.31 -2.72 22.37
N ASP A 237 -3.34 -3.23 21.61
CA ASP A 237 -3.29 -4.64 21.22
C ASP A 237 -3.27 -5.58 22.43
N LEU A 238 -2.51 -5.21 23.48
CA LEU A 238 -2.44 -5.99 24.73
C LEU A 238 -3.75 -5.96 25.52
N ASP A 239 -4.40 -4.80 25.60
CA ASP A 239 -5.73 -4.68 26.23
C ASP A 239 -6.77 -5.48 25.45
N PHE A 240 -6.71 -5.44 24.12
CA PHE A 240 -7.59 -6.22 23.25
C PHE A 240 -7.43 -7.73 23.48
N ILE A 241 -6.19 -8.23 23.63
CA ILE A 241 -5.92 -9.62 24.03
C ILE A 241 -6.55 -9.93 25.38
N ASN A 242 -6.27 -9.10 26.40
CA ASN A 242 -6.73 -9.33 27.76
C ASN A 242 -8.27 -9.41 27.83
N TRP A 243 -8.94 -8.60 27.01
CA TRP A 243 -10.40 -8.58 26.93
C TRP A 243 -10.99 -9.83 26.27
N HIS A 244 -10.40 -10.31 25.18
CA HIS A 244 -11.04 -11.34 24.34
C HIS A 244 -10.52 -12.76 24.56
N ASP A 245 -9.25 -12.92 24.91
CA ASP A 245 -8.62 -14.24 25.05
C ASP A 245 -7.38 -14.15 25.97
N PRO A 246 -7.58 -14.01 27.29
CA PRO A 246 -6.45 -13.85 28.21
C PRO A 246 -5.51 -15.07 28.25
N ALA A 247 -5.99 -16.26 27.85
CA ALA A 247 -5.19 -17.49 27.84
C ALA A 247 -4.05 -17.44 26.82
N ILE A 248 -4.26 -16.78 25.66
CA ILE A 248 -3.23 -16.67 24.61
C ILE A 248 -1.98 -15.94 25.10
N ARG A 249 -2.09 -15.08 26.12
CA ARG A 249 -0.99 -14.23 26.62
C ARG A 249 0.24 -15.04 27.04
N THR A 250 0.04 -16.27 27.53
CA THR A 250 1.14 -17.17 27.92
C THR A 250 1.93 -17.71 26.71
N LEU A 251 1.26 -17.84 25.57
CA LEU A 251 1.81 -18.34 24.30
C LEU A 251 2.44 -17.23 23.46
N LEU A 252 1.98 -15.98 23.62
CA LEU A 252 2.41 -14.89 22.76
C LEU A 252 3.90 -14.56 22.92
N ARG A 253 4.56 -14.33 21.78
CA ARG A 253 5.89 -13.73 21.67
C ARG A 253 5.82 -12.63 20.62
N TYR A 254 6.28 -11.45 20.96
CA TYR A 254 6.24 -10.28 20.08
C TYR A 254 7.39 -9.35 20.44
N THR A 255 7.79 -8.51 19.50
CA THR A 255 8.69 -7.40 19.79
C THR A 255 7.84 -6.22 20.25
N GLU A 256 8.17 -5.60 21.38
CA GLU A 256 7.52 -4.35 21.77
C GLU A 256 7.85 -3.25 20.76
N TRP A 257 6.88 -2.39 20.44
CA TRP A 257 7.06 -1.30 19.47
C TRP A 257 8.31 -0.43 19.76
N GLU A 258 8.57 -0.14 21.04
CA GLU A 258 9.74 0.61 21.50
C GLU A 258 11.07 -0.10 21.21
N LYS A 259 11.12 -1.43 21.35
CA LYS A 259 12.31 -2.23 21.05
C LYS A 259 12.52 -2.38 19.55
N ALA A 260 11.45 -2.57 18.78
CA ALA A 260 11.52 -2.68 17.33
C ALA A 260 12.07 -1.40 16.70
N THR A 261 11.66 -0.24 17.20
CA THR A 261 12.18 1.06 16.75
C THR A 261 13.65 1.26 17.11
N ALA A 262 14.08 0.83 18.32
CA ALA A 262 15.47 0.88 18.75
C ALA A 262 16.40 -0.07 17.96
N VAL A 263 15.98 -1.30 17.67
CA VAL A 263 16.79 -2.25 16.86
C VAL A 263 17.03 -1.70 15.45
N GLN A 264 16.03 -1.04 14.89
CA GLN A 264 16.14 -0.42 13.58
C GLN A 264 16.97 0.88 13.60
N ASP A 265 17.27 1.46 14.76
CA ASP A 265 18.25 2.56 14.92
C ASP A 265 19.67 2.03 15.11
N ASN A 266 19.82 0.79 15.59
CA ASN A 266 21.10 0.08 15.74
C ASN A 266 21.41 -0.82 14.54
N ALA A 267 21.13 -0.36 13.32
CA ALA A 267 21.69 -1.04 12.14
C ALA A 267 23.20 -1.18 12.36
N PRO A 268 23.80 -2.37 12.14
CA PRO A 268 25.21 -2.60 12.41
C PRO A 268 25.98 -1.47 11.74
N ASP A 269 26.76 -0.74 12.54
CA ASP A 269 27.58 0.37 12.05
C ASP A 269 28.24 -0.13 10.77
N LEU A 270 27.81 0.41 9.62
CA LEU A 270 28.50 0.17 8.37
C LEU A 270 29.92 0.64 8.68
N GLU A 271 30.88 -0.28 8.76
CA GLU A 271 32.28 0.07 8.94
C GLU A 271 32.63 0.99 7.78
N ILE A 272 32.61 2.30 8.06
CA ILE A 272 32.96 3.32 7.09
C ILE A 272 34.45 3.08 6.86
N ALA A 273 34.79 2.60 5.67
CA ALA A 273 36.17 2.40 5.28
C ALA A 273 36.96 3.68 5.64
N PRO A 274 38.06 3.59 6.41
CA PRO A 274 38.77 4.75 6.90
C PRO A 274 39.15 5.64 5.72
N ALA A 275 38.84 6.93 5.82
CA ALA A 275 39.21 7.88 4.78
C ALA A 275 40.73 7.85 4.57
N PHE A 276 41.18 7.81 3.31
CA PHE A 276 42.61 7.77 2.94
C PHE A 276 43.44 8.93 3.53
N ASN A 277 42.79 10.01 3.97
CA ASN A 277 43.40 11.10 4.71
C ASN A 277 42.48 11.53 5.88
N PRO A 278 42.86 11.28 7.15
CA PRO A 278 42.05 11.63 8.31
C PRO A 278 41.93 13.15 8.54
N PHE A 279 42.74 13.97 7.86
CA PHE A 279 42.72 15.44 7.96
C PHE A 279 41.96 16.11 6.82
N PHE A 280 41.48 15.35 5.83
CA PHE A 280 40.72 15.94 4.73
C PHE A 280 39.38 16.46 5.25
N THR A 281 39.21 17.78 5.26
CA THR A 281 37.92 18.42 5.53
C THR A 281 37.29 18.81 4.19
N PRO A 282 36.25 18.10 3.73
CA PRO A 282 35.57 18.42 2.47
C PRO A 282 35.16 19.89 2.44
N MET A 283 35.44 20.57 1.31
CA MET A 283 35.04 21.95 1.05
C MET A 283 35.60 23.03 2.00
N SER A 284 36.67 22.73 2.76
CA SER A 284 37.31 23.71 3.67
C SER A 284 37.77 25.02 3.01
N GLN A 285 38.00 25.01 1.69
CA GLN A 285 38.40 26.19 0.90
C GLN A 285 37.22 26.92 0.22
N ALA A 286 36.00 26.37 0.27
CA ALA A 286 34.84 26.99 -0.37
C ALA A 286 34.21 28.07 0.54
N PRO A 287 33.61 29.14 -0.01
CA PRO A 287 32.84 30.10 0.78
C PRO A 287 31.67 29.42 1.52
N ASN A 288 31.30 29.94 2.70
CA ASN A 288 30.23 29.36 3.53
C ASN A 288 28.89 29.23 2.79
N GLU A 289 28.54 30.18 1.92
CA GLU A 289 27.32 30.13 1.11
C GLU A 289 27.30 28.94 0.15
N VAL A 290 28.45 28.64 -0.48
CA VAL A 290 28.60 27.50 -1.39
C VAL A 290 28.55 26.19 -0.61
N GLN A 291 29.22 26.13 0.54
CA GLN A 291 29.15 24.97 1.44
C GLN A 291 27.70 24.71 1.89
N ASP A 292 26.99 25.76 2.30
CA ASP A 292 25.60 25.68 2.73
C ASP A 292 24.67 25.22 1.61
N ALA A 293 24.83 25.77 0.40
CA ALA A 293 24.04 25.37 -0.76
C ALA A 293 24.26 23.89 -1.11
N ILE A 294 25.51 23.43 -1.11
CA ILE A 294 25.86 22.04 -1.39
C ILE A 294 25.29 21.11 -0.30
N TRP A 295 25.55 21.39 0.98
CA TRP A 295 25.05 20.55 2.07
C TRP A 295 23.53 20.56 2.18
N SER A 296 22.89 21.71 1.95
CA SER A 296 21.44 21.81 1.86
C SER A 296 20.89 20.92 0.74
N ARG A 297 21.54 20.89 -0.43
CA ARG A 297 21.15 20.01 -1.54
C ARG A 297 21.37 18.53 -1.24
N VAL A 298 22.47 18.18 -0.58
CA VAL A 298 22.72 16.80 -0.13
C VAL A 298 21.65 16.36 0.86
N LEU A 299 21.34 17.19 1.85
CA LEU A 299 20.30 16.90 2.86
C LEU A 299 18.90 16.82 2.24
N TYR A 300 18.60 17.64 1.24
CA TYR A 300 17.34 17.58 0.49
C TYR A 300 17.11 16.19 -0.12
N PHE A 301 18.14 15.58 -0.71
CA PHE A 301 18.04 14.21 -1.26
C PHE A 301 18.14 13.13 -0.18
N ALA A 302 19.05 13.29 0.79
CA ALA A 302 19.22 12.33 1.88
C ALA A 302 17.96 12.19 2.75
N MET A 303 17.16 13.27 2.86
CA MET A 303 15.87 13.28 3.55
C MET A 303 14.68 12.95 2.62
N SER A 304 14.96 12.47 1.41
CA SER A 304 13.99 12.05 0.41
C SER A 304 12.88 13.08 0.18
N VAL A 305 13.22 14.37 0.13
CA VAL A 305 12.23 15.44 -0.05
C VAL A 305 11.45 15.28 -1.36
N PRO A 306 12.07 15.02 -2.54
CA PRO A 306 11.32 14.78 -3.78
C PRO A 306 10.34 13.61 -3.68
N GLU A 307 10.76 12.51 -3.07
CA GLU A 307 9.94 11.31 -2.93
C GLU A 307 8.79 11.53 -1.96
N ARG A 308 9.02 12.28 -0.87
CA ARG A 308 7.96 12.69 0.07
C ARG A 308 6.94 13.64 -0.58
N ALA A 309 7.40 14.53 -1.46
CA ALA A 309 6.50 15.39 -2.23
C ALA A 309 5.66 14.59 -3.23
N ALA A 310 6.24 13.56 -3.85
CA ALA A 310 5.60 12.74 -4.86
C ALA A 310 4.63 11.70 -4.28
N ASP A 311 4.94 11.12 -3.12
CA ASP A 311 4.09 10.12 -2.44
C ASP A 311 3.92 10.47 -0.94
N PRO A 312 2.95 11.34 -0.61
CA PRO A 312 2.68 11.69 0.78
C PRO A 312 2.08 10.54 1.61
N LYS A 313 1.65 9.45 0.97
CA LYS A 313 1.11 8.26 1.66
C LYS A 313 2.22 7.29 2.07
N ARG A 314 3.47 7.54 1.69
CA ARG A 314 4.61 6.72 2.07
C ARG A 314 4.79 6.77 3.59
N LYS A 315 4.39 5.68 4.26
CA LYS A 315 4.47 5.53 5.72
C LYS A 315 5.91 5.47 6.23
N ASP A 316 6.85 5.19 5.35
CA ASP A 316 8.28 5.27 5.62
C ASP A 316 8.71 6.74 5.63
N ILE A 317 8.32 7.48 6.66
CA ILE A 317 9.00 8.74 6.96
C ILE A 317 10.46 8.32 7.17
N PRO A 318 11.40 8.72 6.29
CA PRO A 318 12.78 8.30 6.47
C PRO A 318 13.22 8.81 7.84
N LYS A 319 13.98 8.00 8.59
CA LYS A 319 14.58 8.37 9.87
C LYS A 319 15.62 9.47 9.62
N CYS A 320 15.13 10.68 9.37
CA CYS A 320 15.93 11.85 9.03
C CYS A 320 16.39 12.60 10.27
N LEU A 321 15.78 12.31 11.43
CA LEU A 321 16.14 12.93 12.70
C LEU A 321 17.61 12.69 13.08
N PRO A 322 18.19 11.47 12.90
CA PRO A 322 19.63 11.25 13.03
C PRO A 322 20.48 12.22 12.19
N LEU A 323 20.09 12.53 10.95
CA LEU A 323 20.83 13.49 10.11
C LEU A 323 20.87 14.89 10.76
N LEU A 324 19.76 15.34 11.36
CA LEU A 324 19.71 16.62 12.08
C LEU A 324 20.56 16.65 13.36
N ARG A 325 20.99 15.48 13.86
CA ARG A 325 21.79 15.33 15.08
C ARG A 325 23.28 15.17 14.79
N VAL A 326 23.70 15.10 13.53
CA VAL A 326 25.11 14.95 13.13
C VAL A 326 25.94 16.16 13.55
N SER A 327 25.48 17.38 13.26
CA SER A 327 26.19 18.62 13.60
C SER A 327 25.25 19.82 13.61
N LYS A 328 25.71 20.96 14.17
CA LYS A 328 24.98 22.23 14.11
C LYS A 328 24.70 22.69 12.67
N LEU A 329 25.61 22.39 11.74
CA LEU A 329 25.44 22.68 10.31
C LEU A 329 24.30 21.85 9.72
N PHE A 330 24.31 20.55 9.96
CA PHE A 330 23.25 19.64 9.50
C PHE A 330 21.90 19.97 10.12
N HIS A 331 21.87 20.36 11.40
CA HIS A 331 20.66 20.86 12.03
C HIS A 331 20.15 22.10 11.30
N ARG A 332 20.96 23.16 11.18
CA ARG A 332 20.55 24.43 10.55
C ARG A 332 20.07 24.26 9.11
N LEU A 333 20.79 23.48 8.31
CA LEU A 333 20.50 23.30 6.88
C LEU A 333 19.44 22.23 6.61
N GLY A 334 19.36 21.19 7.44
CA GLY A 334 18.43 20.09 7.29
C GLY A 334 17.04 20.38 7.86
N LEU A 335 16.93 21.23 8.89
CA LEU A 335 15.65 21.50 9.55
C LEU A 335 14.56 22.02 8.59
N PRO A 336 14.84 22.95 7.65
CA PRO A 336 13.85 23.36 6.65
C PRO A 336 13.37 22.18 5.78
N HIS A 337 14.29 21.31 5.34
CA HIS A 337 13.96 20.13 4.52
C HIS A 337 13.19 19.07 5.29
N TYR A 338 13.47 18.94 6.59
CA TYR A 338 12.74 18.02 7.46
C TYR A 338 11.26 18.41 7.55
N TYR A 339 10.97 19.69 7.78
CA TYR A 339 9.61 20.22 7.95
C TYR A 339 8.89 20.64 6.67
N VAL A 340 9.52 20.54 5.50
CA VAL A 340 8.86 20.98 4.25
C VAL A 340 7.60 20.15 3.94
N HIS A 341 7.66 18.84 4.22
CA HIS A 341 6.52 17.91 4.15
C HIS A 341 6.35 17.20 5.49
N VAL A 342 5.37 17.64 6.28
CA VAL A 342 5.07 17.10 7.60
C VAL A 342 3.93 16.09 7.47
N VAL A 343 4.17 14.88 7.97
CA VAL A 343 3.14 13.86 8.11
C VAL A 343 2.88 13.66 9.60
N LEU A 344 1.69 14.05 10.07
CA LEU A 344 1.29 13.84 11.45
C LEU A 344 0.81 12.39 11.63
N ASN A 345 1.65 11.59 12.29
CA ASN A 345 1.32 10.23 12.70
C ASN A 345 1.19 10.19 14.24
N TYR A 346 -0.04 10.22 14.73
CA TYR A 346 -0.34 10.32 16.16
C TYR A 346 -0.17 9.01 16.95
N ARG A 347 0.32 7.93 16.31
CA ARG A 347 0.77 6.75 17.07
C ARG A 347 1.99 7.03 17.95
N ALA A 348 2.63 8.20 17.80
CA ALA A 348 3.67 8.67 18.71
C ALA A 348 3.05 9.58 19.79
N PRO A 349 2.77 9.10 21.02
CA PRO A 349 2.12 9.87 22.09
C PRO A 349 2.95 11.04 22.63
N TYR A 350 4.15 11.28 22.09
CA TYR A 350 5.13 12.23 22.65
C TYR A 350 5.29 13.53 21.87
N LEU A 351 4.59 13.71 20.75
CA LEU A 351 4.67 14.96 19.99
C LEU A 351 3.38 15.74 20.19
N GLU A 352 3.44 16.75 21.08
CA GLU A 352 2.51 17.87 21.14
C GLU A 352 2.54 18.57 19.76
N PRO A 353 1.55 18.33 18.87
CA PRO A 353 1.56 18.90 17.52
C PRO A 353 1.55 20.41 17.59
N GLU A 354 0.94 20.98 18.64
CA GLU A 354 0.84 22.40 18.90
C GLU A 354 2.23 23.06 18.89
N HIS A 355 3.22 22.41 19.51
CA HIS A 355 4.58 22.95 19.57
C HIS A 355 5.28 22.94 18.21
N ILE A 356 5.09 21.88 17.42
CA ILE A 356 5.68 21.77 16.09
C ILE A 356 5.07 22.81 15.14
N LEU A 357 3.74 22.93 15.17
CA LEU A 357 2.99 23.77 14.25
C LEU A 357 3.14 25.27 14.57
N SER A 358 3.28 25.63 15.85
CA SER A 358 3.44 27.03 16.29
C SER A 358 4.86 27.60 16.11
N GLN A 359 5.89 26.77 15.99
CA GLN A 359 7.28 27.25 15.97
C GLN A 359 7.96 27.25 14.61
N ARG A 360 7.29 26.76 13.56
CA ARG A 360 7.93 26.47 12.27
C ARG A 360 7.22 27.21 11.13
N PRO A 361 7.83 28.26 10.54
CA PRO A 361 7.16 29.13 9.58
C PRO A 361 7.24 28.68 8.11
N ARG A 362 7.63 27.43 7.83
CA ARG A 362 7.98 26.98 6.46
C ARG A 362 7.44 25.60 6.08
N ILE A 363 6.34 25.17 6.68
CA ILE A 363 5.67 23.94 6.25
C ILE A 363 5.02 24.22 4.89
N GLN A 364 5.32 23.40 3.88
CA GLN A 364 4.69 23.51 2.56
C GLN A 364 3.54 22.52 2.40
N THR A 365 3.70 21.32 2.95
CA THR A 365 2.68 20.28 2.89
C THR A 365 2.48 19.70 4.29
N LEU A 366 1.23 19.60 4.72
CA LEU A 366 0.84 18.92 5.95
C LEU A 366 -0.15 17.79 5.65
N HIS A 367 0.15 16.56 6.09
CA HIS A 367 -0.76 15.42 6.00
C HIS A 367 -1.02 14.81 7.38
N GLY A 368 -2.26 14.88 7.86
CA GLY A 368 -2.77 14.06 8.96
C GLY A 368 -3.18 12.68 8.45
N LEU A 369 -2.50 11.63 8.90
CA LEU A 369 -2.83 10.25 8.52
C LEU A 369 -4.06 9.76 9.29
N SER A 370 -5.25 9.86 8.69
CA SER A 370 -6.46 9.21 9.21
C SER A 370 -6.39 7.70 8.93
N ASN A 371 -5.92 6.90 9.90
CA ASN A 371 -6.00 5.44 9.83
C ASN A 371 -7.31 4.90 10.47
N GLY A 372 -8.38 5.69 10.48
CA GLY A 372 -9.68 5.30 11.06
C GLY A 372 -9.80 5.45 12.58
N SER A 373 -8.69 5.61 13.30
CA SER A 373 -8.68 6.22 14.65
C SER A 373 -8.53 7.73 14.47
N ASP A 374 -9.47 8.54 14.96
CA ASP A 374 -9.53 10.00 14.77
C ASP A 374 -8.29 10.75 15.31
N THR A 375 -7.21 10.73 14.53
CA THR A 375 -6.02 11.53 14.76
C THR A 375 -6.33 12.96 14.35
N SER A 376 -6.66 13.78 15.32
CA SER A 376 -7.20 15.13 15.11
C SER A 376 -6.35 16.16 15.86
N VAL A 377 -6.04 17.30 15.22
CA VAL A 377 -5.41 18.45 15.90
C VAL A 377 -6.47 19.23 16.66
N SER A 378 -6.09 19.90 17.75
CA SER A 378 -6.95 20.92 18.35
C SER A 378 -7.18 22.08 17.36
N LEU A 379 -8.29 22.81 17.50
CA LEU A 379 -8.53 24.01 16.72
C LEU A 379 -7.42 25.06 16.93
N ASN A 380 -6.96 25.24 18.18
CA ASN A 380 -5.89 26.18 18.52
C ASN A 380 -4.59 25.83 17.78
N SER A 381 -4.27 24.53 17.66
CA SER A 381 -3.13 24.06 16.88
C SER A 381 -3.26 24.40 15.39
N PHE A 382 -4.46 24.27 14.84
CA PHE A 382 -4.72 24.65 13.45
C PHE A 382 -4.60 26.16 13.24
N GLU A 383 -5.12 26.98 14.16
CA GLU A 383 -4.94 28.43 14.08
C GLU A 383 -3.47 28.84 14.18
N ALA A 384 -2.72 28.23 15.09
CA ALA A 384 -1.28 28.46 15.21
C ALA A 384 -0.53 28.06 13.95
N LEU A 385 -0.88 26.92 13.35
CA LEU A 385 -0.36 26.48 12.05
C LEU A 385 -0.65 27.51 10.96
N ALA A 386 -1.90 27.96 10.84
CA ALA A 386 -2.31 28.90 9.82
C ALA A 386 -1.54 30.21 9.94
N LYS A 387 -1.40 30.74 11.16
CA LYS A 387 -0.61 31.96 11.43
C LYS A 387 0.88 31.79 11.11
N CYS A 388 1.47 30.66 11.48
CA CYS A 388 2.92 30.47 11.37
C CYS A 388 3.35 30.03 9.97
N SER A 389 2.66 29.04 9.40
CA SER A 389 3.00 28.43 8.10
C SER A 389 2.08 28.86 6.96
N GLY A 390 1.00 29.60 7.20
CA GLY A 390 0.06 30.02 6.15
C GLY A 390 0.71 30.69 4.94
N PRO A 391 1.76 31.52 5.09
CA PRO A 391 2.49 32.09 3.95
C PRO A 391 3.29 31.09 3.10
N SER A 392 3.54 29.88 3.61
CA SER A 392 4.28 28.82 2.90
C SER A 392 3.47 27.55 2.62
N LEU A 393 2.32 27.36 3.30
CA LEU A 393 1.53 26.14 3.27
C LEU A 393 0.75 26.06 1.95
N LEU A 394 1.18 25.18 1.06
CA LEU A 394 0.60 24.93 -0.25
C LEU A 394 -0.50 23.86 -0.19
N GLU A 395 -0.30 22.83 0.64
CA GLU A 395 -1.22 21.69 0.74
C GLU A 395 -1.46 21.33 2.22
N CYS A 396 -2.73 21.20 2.60
CA CYS A 396 -3.11 20.87 3.98
C CYS A 396 -4.19 19.80 3.98
N HIS A 397 -3.87 18.61 4.49
CA HIS A 397 -4.80 17.53 4.71
C HIS A 397 -4.90 17.28 6.20
N ILE A 398 -6.00 17.69 6.82
CA ILE A 398 -6.06 17.76 8.29
C ILE A 398 -7.41 17.32 8.84
N CYS A 399 -7.36 16.67 10.00
CA CYS A 399 -8.52 16.41 10.83
C CYS A 399 -8.46 17.34 12.05
N VAL A 400 -9.49 18.14 12.30
CA VAL A 400 -9.53 19.10 13.41
C VAL A 400 -10.61 18.69 14.41
N GLN A 401 -10.30 18.70 15.69
CA GLN A 401 -11.25 18.37 16.76
C GLN A 401 -12.35 19.42 16.86
N GLY A 402 -13.59 18.96 17.04
CA GLY A 402 -14.74 19.83 17.27
C GLY A 402 -14.60 20.66 18.54
N THR A 403 -15.04 21.91 18.46
CA THR A 403 -15.27 22.78 19.62
C THR A 403 -16.76 22.82 19.95
N ARG A 404 -17.10 23.18 21.19
CA ARG A 404 -18.51 23.37 21.59
C ARG A 404 -19.13 24.63 21.00
N LEU A 405 -18.30 25.64 20.72
CA LEU A 405 -18.73 26.93 20.20
C LEU A 405 -18.39 27.03 18.71
N PRO A 406 -19.26 27.65 17.89
CA PRO A 406 -18.95 28.00 16.52
C PRO A 406 -17.71 28.89 16.43
N VAL A 407 -16.92 28.68 15.39
CA VAL A 407 -15.65 29.36 15.14
C VAL A 407 -15.80 30.34 13.98
N SER A 408 -15.10 31.47 14.03
CA SER A 408 -15.06 32.41 12.89
C SER A 408 -14.26 31.83 11.72
N GLY A 409 -14.70 32.09 10.48
CA GLY A 409 -13.95 31.74 9.28
C GLY A 409 -12.62 32.50 9.12
N ALA A 410 -12.34 33.49 9.98
CA ALA A 410 -11.11 34.27 9.98
C ALA A 410 -9.83 33.42 10.12
N ILE A 411 -9.93 32.20 10.66
CA ILE A 411 -8.79 31.28 10.82
C ILE A 411 -8.13 30.90 9.48
N PHE A 412 -8.83 31.07 8.36
CA PHE A 412 -8.33 30.78 7.01
C PHE A 412 -7.66 32.00 6.33
N ASN A 413 -7.63 33.17 6.96
CA ASN A 413 -7.05 34.40 6.39
C ASN A 413 -5.56 34.28 6.09
N ASP A 414 -4.83 33.59 6.96
CA ASP A 414 -3.37 33.49 6.85
C ASP A 414 -2.94 32.46 5.79
N LEU A 415 -3.86 31.66 5.27
CA LEU A 415 -3.61 30.61 4.27
C LEU A 415 -3.59 31.16 2.83
N ALA A 416 -2.87 32.26 2.61
CA ALA A 416 -2.92 33.02 1.36
C ALA A 416 -2.35 32.28 0.13
N VAL A 417 -1.45 31.31 0.36
CA VAL A 417 -0.81 30.53 -0.71
C VAL A 417 -1.33 29.09 -0.82
N LEU A 418 -2.33 28.72 0.00
CA LEU A 418 -2.88 27.38 0.02
C LEU A 418 -3.57 27.06 -1.31
N ARG A 419 -3.19 25.93 -1.90
CA ARG A 419 -3.71 25.43 -3.18
C ARG A 419 -4.60 24.21 -3.00
N LYS A 420 -4.31 23.36 -2.00
CA LYS A 420 -5.13 22.17 -1.71
C LYS A 420 -5.50 22.11 -0.23
N LEU A 421 -6.79 21.86 0.04
CA LEU A 421 -7.30 21.65 1.39
C LEU A 421 -8.14 20.38 1.45
N THR A 422 -7.73 19.41 2.26
CA THR A 422 -8.62 18.35 2.75
C THR A 422 -9.00 18.67 4.18
N TRP A 423 -10.28 18.96 4.40
CA TRP A 423 -10.85 19.32 5.70
C TRP A 423 -11.75 18.21 6.23
N ARG A 424 -11.36 17.65 7.38
CA ARG A 424 -12.17 16.69 8.13
C ARG A 424 -12.39 17.22 9.54
N SER A 425 -13.52 17.85 9.80
CA SER A 425 -13.77 18.37 11.15
C SER A 425 -15.25 18.49 11.47
N PRO A 426 -15.67 18.14 12.69
CA PRO A 426 -17.00 18.46 13.18
C PRO A 426 -17.10 19.89 13.75
N VAL A 427 -16.05 20.72 13.63
CA VAL A 427 -16.08 22.14 14.05
C VAL A 427 -17.23 22.86 13.37
N ALA A 428 -18.07 23.50 14.17
CA ALA A 428 -19.11 24.40 13.68
C ALA A 428 -18.51 25.76 13.34
N PHE A 429 -18.97 26.40 12.26
CA PHE A 429 -18.56 27.74 11.86
C PHE A 429 -19.70 28.75 11.98
N VAL A 430 -19.36 29.98 12.34
CA VAL A 430 -20.29 31.12 12.26
C VAL A 430 -20.57 31.40 10.79
N CYS A 431 -21.81 31.22 10.36
CA CYS A 431 -22.22 31.32 8.96
C CYS A 431 -22.89 32.68 8.67
N THR A 432 -22.17 33.77 8.92
CA THR A 432 -22.62 35.14 8.59
C THR A 432 -21.64 35.76 7.61
N GLU A 433 -22.14 36.62 6.72
CA GLU A 433 -21.31 37.35 5.76
C GLU A 433 -20.32 38.31 6.48
N ALA A 434 -20.74 38.90 7.60
CA ALA A 434 -19.91 39.83 8.37
C ALA A 434 -18.70 39.17 9.06
N ASP A 435 -18.85 37.92 9.51
CA ASP A 435 -17.81 37.19 10.25
C ASP A 435 -16.95 36.29 9.36
N THR A 436 -17.27 36.22 8.06
CA THR A 436 -16.57 35.38 7.09
C THR A 436 -15.69 36.23 6.15
N PRO A 437 -14.37 36.03 6.15
CA PRO A 437 -13.50 36.78 5.25
C PRO A 437 -13.72 36.40 3.78
N SER A 438 -14.19 37.34 2.97
CA SER A 438 -14.49 37.09 1.55
C SER A 438 -13.28 36.69 0.71
N ASN A 439 -12.06 37.10 1.11
CA ASN A 439 -10.82 36.85 0.35
C ASN A 439 -9.91 35.78 0.99
N ALA A 440 -10.40 34.96 1.93
CA ALA A 440 -9.60 33.86 2.47
C ALA A 440 -9.28 32.82 1.39
N MET A 441 -8.07 32.25 1.47
CA MET A 441 -7.56 31.21 0.55
C MET A 441 -7.72 31.55 -0.95
N PRO A 442 -7.21 32.70 -1.43
CA PRO A 442 -7.44 33.17 -2.80
C PRO A 442 -6.85 32.25 -3.88
N ARG A 443 -5.87 31.42 -3.51
CA ARG A 443 -5.17 30.47 -4.41
C ARG A 443 -5.67 29.03 -4.28
N LEU A 444 -6.75 28.78 -3.55
CA LEU A 444 -7.27 27.43 -3.38
C LEU A 444 -7.79 26.90 -4.71
N GLU A 445 -7.21 25.80 -5.19
CA GLU A 445 -7.52 25.14 -6.46
C GLU A 445 -8.34 23.85 -6.24
N GLU A 446 -8.04 23.12 -5.16
CA GLU A 446 -8.65 21.83 -4.82
C GLU A 446 -9.14 21.81 -3.38
N LEU A 447 -10.38 21.37 -3.19
CA LEU A 447 -11.03 21.28 -1.89
C LEU A 447 -11.68 19.90 -1.70
N GLN A 448 -11.33 19.22 -0.63
CA GLN A 448 -11.94 17.96 -0.23
C GLN A 448 -12.56 18.10 1.16
N ILE A 449 -13.85 17.81 1.27
CA ILE A 449 -14.64 17.99 2.48
C ILE A 449 -15.14 16.62 2.95
N ASP A 450 -14.75 16.23 4.16
CA ASP A 450 -15.25 15.03 4.81
C ASP A 450 -16.41 15.37 5.76
N VAL A 451 -16.37 16.46 6.54
CA VAL A 451 -17.40 16.71 7.58
C VAL A 451 -17.76 18.20 7.69
N GLY A 452 -19.03 18.46 8.02
CA GLY A 452 -19.53 19.71 8.61
C GLY A 452 -20.30 20.63 7.66
N TRP A 453 -21.64 20.64 7.74
CA TRP A 453 -22.49 21.50 6.91
C TRP A 453 -22.15 22.99 7.08
N SER A 454 -21.92 23.45 8.31
CA SER A 454 -21.58 24.86 8.58
C SER A 454 -20.27 25.30 7.94
N PHE A 455 -19.30 24.39 7.73
CA PHE A 455 -18.09 24.70 6.99
C PHE A 455 -18.42 24.96 5.51
N VAL A 456 -19.24 24.11 4.90
CA VAL A 456 -19.71 24.29 3.51
C VAL A 456 -20.48 25.60 3.36
N THR A 457 -21.38 25.91 4.30
CA THR A 457 -22.13 27.17 4.31
C THR A 457 -21.20 28.38 4.46
N MET A 458 -20.21 28.33 5.35
CA MET A 458 -19.23 29.42 5.49
C MET A 458 -18.47 29.66 4.16
N LEU A 459 -18.11 28.61 3.44
CA LEU A 459 -17.39 28.74 2.16
C LEU A 459 -18.21 29.41 1.05
N THR A 460 -19.54 29.47 1.15
CA THR A 460 -20.37 30.19 0.15
C THR A 460 -20.17 31.70 0.21
N PHE A 461 -19.74 32.23 1.36
CA PHE A 461 -19.43 33.65 1.55
C PHE A 461 -17.99 34.02 1.14
N MET A 462 -17.13 33.03 0.90
CA MET A 462 -15.76 33.24 0.40
C MET A 462 -15.77 33.30 -1.14
N LYS A 463 -14.85 34.04 -1.77
CA LYS A 463 -14.81 34.16 -3.24
C LYS A 463 -14.18 32.96 -3.94
N LEU A 464 -13.13 32.37 -3.36
CA LEU A 464 -12.41 31.19 -3.87
C LEU A 464 -12.19 31.21 -5.40
N GLU A 465 -11.60 32.29 -5.92
CA GLU A 465 -11.54 32.56 -7.37
C GLU A 465 -10.75 31.50 -8.16
N SER A 466 -9.80 30.85 -7.50
CA SER A 466 -8.94 29.81 -8.09
C SER A 466 -9.53 28.40 -8.01
N LEU A 467 -10.69 28.20 -7.38
CA LEU A 467 -11.23 26.87 -7.12
C LEU A 467 -11.67 26.19 -8.41
N ARG A 468 -11.20 24.95 -8.63
CA ARG A 468 -11.49 24.15 -9.83
C ARG A 468 -11.95 22.73 -9.52
N ILE A 469 -11.49 22.15 -8.42
CA ILE A 469 -11.73 20.76 -8.07
C ILE A 469 -12.36 20.68 -6.69
N VAL A 470 -13.49 19.98 -6.57
CA VAL A 470 -14.17 19.77 -5.29
C VAL A 470 -14.53 18.30 -5.09
N HIS A 471 -14.27 17.79 -3.89
CA HIS A 471 -14.61 16.42 -3.47
C HIS A 471 -15.45 16.45 -2.20
N PHE A 472 -16.71 16.02 -2.28
CA PHE A 472 -17.58 15.80 -1.13
C PHE A 472 -17.53 14.32 -0.73
N LEU A 473 -16.91 14.00 0.40
CA LEU A 473 -16.76 12.62 0.87
C LEU A 473 -17.94 12.10 1.68
N GLN A 474 -18.85 13.00 2.08
CA GLN A 474 -20.06 12.66 2.82
C GLN A 474 -21.29 13.24 2.15
N SER A 475 -22.44 12.72 2.56
CA SER A 475 -23.75 13.20 2.17
C SER A 475 -24.00 14.56 2.82
N LEU A 476 -23.90 15.63 2.03
CA LEU A 476 -24.07 17.03 2.46
C LEU A 476 -25.00 17.73 1.48
N ASP A 477 -25.73 18.74 1.94
CA ASP A 477 -26.39 19.69 1.05
C ASP A 477 -25.34 20.66 0.49
N TYR A 478 -24.98 20.46 -0.77
CA TYR A 478 -23.98 21.25 -1.48
C TYR A 478 -24.60 22.29 -2.44
N ASN A 479 -25.93 22.42 -2.50
CA ASN A 479 -26.59 23.27 -3.50
C ASN A 479 -26.15 24.74 -3.41
N GLN A 480 -26.23 25.33 -2.22
CA GLN A 480 -25.80 26.73 -2.00
C GLN A 480 -24.31 26.93 -2.35
N PHE A 481 -23.48 25.92 -2.11
CA PHE A 481 -22.06 25.98 -2.46
C PHE A 481 -21.86 25.92 -3.97
N LEU A 482 -22.56 25.03 -4.66
CA LEU A 482 -22.50 24.93 -6.13
C LEU A 482 -23.13 26.15 -6.81
N GLU A 483 -24.14 26.80 -6.23
CA GLU A 483 -24.64 28.08 -6.72
C GLU A 483 -23.57 29.18 -6.65
N ALA A 484 -22.84 29.26 -5.54
CA ALA A 484 -21.77 30.24 -5.35
C ALA A 484 -20.52 29.97 -6.21
N HIS A 485 -20.16 28.70 -6.38
CA HIS A 485 -18.84 28.30 -6.91
C HIS A 485 -18.85 27.40 -8.14
N GLY A 486 -19.97 26.75 -8.44
CA GLY A 486 -20.09 25.71 -9.48
C GLY A 486 -19.68 26.19 -10.87
N SER A 487 -19.95 27.45 -11.20
CA SER A 487 -19.54 28.07 -12.48
C SER A 487 -18.01 28.08 -12.74
N LYS A 488 -17.19 27.89 -11.69
CA LYS A 488 -15.72 27.85 -11.77
C LYS A 488 -15.18 26.43 -11.83
N LEU A 489 -15.96 25.42 -11.44
CA LEU A 489 -15.50 24.06 -11.26
C LEU A 489 -15.28 23.35 -12.59
N SER A 490 -14.16 22.65 -12.70
CA SER A 490 -13.83 21.73 -13.80
C SER A 490 -13.97 20.27 -13.38
N GLU A 491 -13.81 19.95 -12.10
CA GLU A 491 -13.98 18.59 -11.58
C GLU A 491 -14.79 18.57 -10.29
N LEU A 492 -15.71 17.61 -10.18
CA LEU A 492 -16.58 17.44 -9.04
C LEU A 492 -16.69 15.96 -8.68
N GLU A 493 -16.40 15.62 -7.43
CA GLU A 493 -16.64 14.29 -6.86
C GLU A 493 -17.67 14.40 -5.73
N ILE A 494 -18.71 13.56 -5.79
CA ILE A 494 -19.72 13.42 -4.74
C ILE A 494 -19.77 11.95 -4.35
N VAL A 495 -19.23 11.60 -3.18
CA VAL A 495 -19.13 10.22 -2.71
C VAL A 495 -20.49 9.68 -2.29
N SER A 496 -21.39 10.49 -1.72
CA SER A 496 -22.72 10.00 -1.31
C SER A 496 -23.80 10.93 -1.83
N LEU A 497 -24.67 10.40 -2.68
CA LEU A 497 -25.87 11.09 -3.15
C LEU A 497 -26.95 10.98 -2.07
N SER A 498 -27.40 12.10 -1.52
CA SER A 498 -28.59 12.12 -0.67
C SER A 498 -29.85 12.07 -1.53
N GLU A 499 -30.93 11.47 -1.01
CA GLU A 499 -32.25 11.45 -1.65
C GLU A 499 -32.90 12.85 -1.75
N SER A 500 -32.28 13.89 -1.17
CA SER A 500 -32.86 15.23 -1.05
C SER A 500 -32.38 16.23 -2.12
N VAL A 501 -31.53 15.82 -3.07
CA VAL A 501 -30.95 16.73 -4.08
C VAL A 501 -31.86 16.81 -5.32
N HIS A 502 -32.93 17.62 -5.27
CA HIS A 502 -33.94 17.58 -6.34
C HIS A 502 -34.48 18.92 -6.88
N GLU A 503 -33.88 20.08 -6.57
CA GLU A 503 -34.38 21.34 -7.17
C GLU A 503 -33.61 21.81 -8.41
N SER A 504 -32.31 21.52 -8.51
CA SER A 504 -31.48 21.95 -9.64
C SER A 504 -30.53 20.85 -10.10
N SER A 505 -30.31 20.74 -11.41
CA SER A 505 -29.30 19.83 -11.95
C SER A 505 -27.90 20.32 -11.58
N ILE A 506 -27.02 19.38 -11.20
CA ILE A 506 -25.59 19.64 -10.98
C ILE A 506 -24.95 20.32 -12.19
N LEU A 507 -25.36 19.96 -13.40
CA LEU A 507 -24.82 20.53 -14.64
C LEU A 507 -25.29 21.97 -14.89
N ASP A 508 -26.48 22.33 -14.40
CA ASP A 508 -26.95 23.72 -14.45
C ASP A 508 -26.15 24.61 -13.49
N LEU A 509 -25.78 24.08 -12.33
CA LEU A 509 -24.95 24.77 -11.34
C LEU A 509 -23.46 24.80 -11.74
N CYS A 510 -23.00 23.79 -12.47
CA CYS A 510 -21.60 23.62 -12.88
C CYS A 510 -21.43 23.56 -14.41
N PRO A 511 -21.74 24.65 -15.15
CA PRO A 511 -21.75 24.65 -16.62
C PRO A 511 -20.37 24.45 -17.27
N ARG A 512 -19.27 24.51 -16.50
CA ARG A 512 -17.89 24.31 -16.97
C ARG A 512 -17.29 22.97 -16.56
N LEU A 513 -18.09 22.09 -15.97
CA LEU A 513 -17.63 20.81 -15.47
C LEU A 513 -17.10 19.95 -16.62
N ALA A 514 -15.89 19.41 -16.47
CA ALA A 514 -15.23 18.53 -17.43
C ALA A 514 -15.22 17.07 -16.96
N SER A 515 -15.13 16.85 -15.65
CA SER A 515 -15.15 15.53 -15.02
C SER A 515 -16.14 15.51 -13.84
N LEU A 516 -17.06 14.54 -13.85
CA LEU A 516 -17.99 14.28 -12.75
C LEU A 516 -17.75 12.88 -12.20
N LYS A 517 -17.50 12.76 -10.89
CA LYS A 517 -17.39 11.48 -10.20
C LYS A 517 -18.50 11.34 -9.15
N LEU A 518 -19.25 10.24 -9.23
CA LEU A 518 -20.38 9.96 -8.36
C LEU A 518 -20.14 8.64 -7.64
N GLY A 519 -20.10 8.69 -6.31
CA GLY A 519 -20.08 7.51 -5.47
C GLY A 519 -21.49 6.95 -5.31
N CYS A 520 -21.64 5.68 -5.65
CA CYS A 520 -22.91 4.95 -5.63
C CYS A 520 -22.85 3.89 -4.53
N TYR A 521 -22.71 4.33 -3.28
CA TYR A 521 -22.68 3.45 -2.11
C TYR A 521 -24.10 3.01 -1.74
N GLU A 522 -24.22 2.00 -0.87
CA GLU A 522 -25.51 1.52 -0.34
C GLU A 522 -26.53 1.03 -1.38
N ARG A 523 -26.06 0.68 -2.59
CA ARG A 523 -26.90 0.24 -3.72
C ARG A 523 -27.83 1.34 -4.27
N ALA A 524 -27.63 2.59 -3.88
CA ALA A 524 -28.34 3.70 -4.49
C ALA A 524 -27.83 3.91 -5.93
N LEU A 525 -28.75 3.84 -6.89
CA LEU A 525 -28.47 4.28 -8.26
C LEU A 525 -28.61 5.81 -8.32
N PRO A 526 -27.80 6.49 -9.14
CA PRO A 526 -28.03 7.90 -9.42
C PRO A 526 -29.43 8.11 -10.03
N SER A 527 -30.02 9.28 -9.78
CA SER A 527 -31.24 9.68 -10.49
C SER A 527 -31.00 9.72 -12.00
N GLU A 528 -32.01 9.35 -12.79
CA GLU A 528 -31.98 9.42 -14.27
C GLU A 528 -31.72 10.86 -14.74
N ASP A 529 -32.09 11.84 -13.91
CA ASP A 529 -31.96 13.28 -14.18
C ASP A 529 -30.57 13.84 -13.85
N ILE A 530 -29.65 13.02 -13.32
CA ILE A 530 -28.33 13.50 -12.84
C ILE A 530 -27.47 14.15 -13.93
N LEU A 531 -27.70 13.78 -15.20
CA LEU A 531 -27.03 14.36 -16.38
C LEU A 531 -27.96 15.24 -17.22
N LEU A 532 -29.18 15.52 -16.78
CA LEU A 532 -30.03 16.50 -17.45
C LEU A 532 -29.49 17.90 -17.19
N SER A 533 -29.62 18.78 -18.15
CA SER A 533 -29.35 20.22 -17.96
C SER A 533 -30.36 21.00 -18.79
N ARG A 534 -30.72 22.20 -18.33
CA ARG A 534 -31.57 23.13 -19.09
C ARG A 534 -30.89 23.56 -20.39
N GLN A 535 -29.55 23.53 -20.43
CA GLN A 535 -28.77 23.86 -21.63
C GLN A 535 -27.72 22.76 -21.89
N PRO A 536 -27.49 22.34 -23.14
CA PRO A 536 -26.47 21.34 -23.43
C PRO A 536 -25.08 21.76 -22.89
N THR A 537 -24.51 20.94 -22.01
CA THR A 537 -23.20 21.18 -21.41
C THR A 537 -22.11 20.63 -22.33
N THR A 538 -21.33 21.51 -22.94
CA THR A 538 -20.28 21.11 -23.91
C THR A 538 -18.94 20.82 -23.25
N THR A 539 -18.76 21.03 -21.96
CA THR A 539 -17.47 20.80 -21.29
C THR A 539 -17.35 19.40 -20.71
N LEU A 540 -18.47 18.76 -20.34
CA LEU A 540 -18.45 17.48 -19.64
C LEU A 540 -17.95 16.38 -20.58
N ALA A 541 -16.73 15.93 -20.33
CA ALA A 541 -16.01 14.95 -21.13
C ALA A 541 -16.05 13.55 -20.51
N LYS A 542 -16.08 13.49 -19.17
CA LYS A 542 -15.93 12.27 -18.39
C LYS A 542 -16.92 12.19 -17.24
N VAL A 543 -17.55 11.02 -17.08
CA VAL A 543 -18.33 10.65 -15.90
C VAL A 543 -17.74 9.39 -15.29
N THR A 544 -17.55 9.35 -13.97
CA THR A 544 -17.10 8.16 -13.24
C THR A 544 -18.16 7.77 -12.22
N PHE A 545 -18.62 6.53 -12.25
CA PHE A 545 -19.50 5.99 -11.21
C PHE A 545 -18.68 5.04 -10.33
N ASP A 546 -18.37 5.48 -9.11
CA ASP A 546 -17.59 4.71 -8.14
C ASP A 546 -18.52 3.79 -7.36
N VAL A 547 -18.50 2.50 -7.71
CA VAL A 547 -19.36 1.47 -7.13
C VAL A 547 -18.48 0.47 -6.38
N PRO A 548 -18.56 0.34 -5.05
CA PRO A 548 -17.63 -0.52 -4.30
C PRO A 548 -17.82 -2.02 -4.60
N TYR A 549 -19.03 -2.42 -5.00
CA TYR A 549 -19.39 -3.80 -5.26
C TYR A 549 -20.58 -3.89 -6.22
N MET A 550 -20.59 -4.89 -7.11
CA MET A 550 -21.76 -5.20 -7.93
C MET A 550 -22.15 -6.68 -7.85
N ASP A 551 -23.41 -6.89 -7.51
CA ASP A 551 -24.11 -8.17 -7.68
C ASP A 551 -25.01 -8.14 -8.93
N LYS A 552 -25.63 -9.27 -9.25
CA LYS A 552 -26.51 -9.40 -10.43
C LYS A 552 -27.70 -8.45 -10.39
N THR A 553 -28.23 -8.16 -9.21
CA THR A 553 -29.37 -7.24 -9.05
C THR A 553 -28.97 -5.80 -9.35
N MET A 554 -27.79 -5.38 -8.89
CA MET A 554 -27.24 -4.07 -9.23
C MET A 554 -26.95 -3.93 -10.72
N VAL A 555 -26.42 -4.97 -11.38
CA VAL A 555 -26.18 -4.94 -12.83
C VAL A 555 -27.46 -4.59 -13.57
N ALA A 556 -28.58 -5.27 -13.29
CA ALA A 556 -29.87 -4.98 -13.93
C ALA A 556 -30.34 -3.53 -13.70
N GLY A 557 -30.16 -3.01 -12.49
CA GLY A 557 -30.46 -1.61 -12.18
C GLY A 557 -29.60 -0.61 -12.98
N TRP A 558 -28.31 -0.90 -13.16
CA TRP A 558 -27.43 -0.10 -14.02
C TRP A 558 -27.82 -0.15 -15.50
N GLU A 559 -28.34 -1.29 -15.98
CA GLU A 559 -28.86 -1.37 -17.35
C GLU A 559 -30.05 -0.43 -17.52
N GLN A 560 -31.02 -0.49 -16.60
CA GLN A 560 -32.18 0.40 -16.64
C GLN A 560 -31.76 1.87 -16.59
N PHE A 561 -30.84 2.22 -15.69
CA PHE A 561 -30.29 3.57 -15.58
C PHE A 561 -29.61 4.03 -16.88
N PHE A 562 -28.77 3.21 -17.51
CA PHE A 562 -28.14 3.58 -18.77
C PHE A 562 -29.12 3.68 -19.94
N GLU A 563 -30.27 3.01 -19.88
CA GLU A 563 -31.34 3.17 -20.87
C GLU A 563 -32.07 4.51 -20.73
N SER A 564 -32.28 4.97 -19.50
CA SER A 564 -32.95 6.23 -19.20
C SER A 564 -32.05 7.46 -19.33
N LEU A 565 -30.72 7.29 -19.33
CA LEU A 565 -29.79 8.41 -19.50
C LEU A 565 -30.02 9.21 -20.79
N ASN A 566 -30.38 10.48 -20.60
CA ASN A 566 -30.46 11.45 -21.69
C ASN A 566 -29.09 12.07 -22.00
N LEU A 567 -28.38 11.48 -22.96
CA LEU A 567 -27.05 11.94 -23.37
C LEU A 567 -27.08 13.17 -24.30
N ALA A 568 -28.25 13.63 -24.74
CA ALA A 568 -28.35 14.81 -25.61
C ALA A 568 -27.93 16.10 -24.90
N SER A 569 -28.07 16.15 -23.57
CA SER A 569 -27.66 17.27 -22.72
C SER A 569 -26.14 17.37 -22.55
N VAL A 570 -25.38 16.32 -22.90
CA VAL A 570 -23.92 16.24 -22.68
C VAL A 570 -23.20 15.78 -23.95
N PRO A 571 -23.27 16.55 -25.05
CA PRO A 571 -22.83 16.10 -26.38
C PRO A 571 -21.33 15.79 -26.50
N ASN A 572 -20.50 16.31 -25.59
CA ASN A 572 -19.05 16.07 -25.58
C ASN A 572 -18.61 14.97 -24.59
N LEU A 573 -19.57 14.32 -23.92
CA LEU A 573 -19.28 13.15 -23.09
C LEU A 573 -18.72 12.06 -23.98
N HIS A 574 -17.53 11.57 -23.67
CA HIS A 574 -16.87 10.51 -24.42
C HIS A 574 -16.23 9.45 -23.54
N GLU A 575 -16.20 9.64 -22.21
CA GLU A 575 -15.74 8.62 -21.26
C GLU A 575 -16.76 8.40 -20.13
N VAL A 576 -17.16 7.15 -19.94
CA VAL A 576 -17.89 6.67 -18.77
C VAL A 576 -17.01 5.64 -18.07
N HIS A 577 -16.60 5.91 -16.84
CA HIS A 577 -15.67 5.06 -16.08
C HIS A 577 -16.38 4.35 -14.94
N MET A 578 -16.16 3.03 -14.87
CA MET A 578 -16.79 2.11 -13.93
C MET A 578 -15.70 1.25 -13.25
N PRO A 579 -15.12 1.70 -12.11
CA PRO A 579 -13.96 1.04 -11.49
C PRO A 579 -14.22 -0.37 -10.93
N CYS A 580 -15.49 -0.75 -10.87
CA CYS A 580 -16.03 -1.92 -10.19
C CYS A 580 -15.97 -3.23 -10.99
N PHE A 581 -15.57 -3.18 -12.26
CA PHE A 581 -15.42 -4.37 -13.10
C PHE A 581 -14.11 -4.35 -13.89
N ASP A 582 -13.77 -5.51 -14.45
CA ASP A 582 -12.66 -5.71 -15.39
C ASP A 582 -13.20 -6.26 -16.71
N TRP A 583 -12.60 -5.89 -17.85
CA TRP A 583 -13.00 -6.50 -19.11
C TRP A 583 -12.80 -8.02 -19.12
N PRO A 584 -13.79 -8.81 -19.57
CA PRO A 584 -13.63 -10.24 -19.74
C PRO A 584 -12.60 -10.55 -20.83
N THR A 585 -11.76 -11.57 -20.61
CA THR A 585 -10.69 -11.94 -21.54
C THR A 585 -11.02 -13.15 -22.40
N SER A 586 -12.05 -13.93 -22.05
CA SER A 586 -12.48 -15.14 -22.77
C SER A 586 -13.73 -14.87 -23.61
N GLU A 587 -13.87 -15.52 -24.77
CA GLU A 587 -15.05 -15.35 -25.64
C GLU A 587 -16.36 -15.68 -24.93
N ARG A 588 -16.36 -16.72 -24.09
CA ARG A 588 -17.52 -17.13 -23.31
C ARG A 588 -17.94 -16.05 -22.31
N ASP A 589 -16.98 -15.40 -21.65
CA ASP A 589 -17.28 -14.36 -20.66
C ASP A 589 -17.65 -13.04 -21.35
N ILE A 590 -17.03 -12.74 -22.49
CA ILE A 590 -17.40 -11.61 -23.36
C ILE A 590 -18.87 -11.73 -23.78
N ALA A 591 -19.29 -12.90 -24.27
CA ALA A 591 -20.66 -13.14 -24.73
C ALA A 591 -21.72 -13.02 -23.61
N LYS A 592 -21.31 -13.13 -22.34
CA LYS A 592 -22.20 -13.05 -21.17
C LYS A 592 -22.11 -11.72 -20.43
N SER A 593 -21.19 -10.84 -20.82
CA SER A 593 -20.90 -9.63 -20.08
C SER A 593 -21.86 -8.51 -20.48
N HIS A 594 -22.70 -8.10 -19.53
CA HIS A 594 -23.57 -6.92 -19.66
C HIS A 594 -22.75 -5.64 -19.95
N TRP A 595 -21.54 -5.53 -19.40
CA TRP A 595 -20.66 -4.39 -19.66
C TRP A 595 -20.16 -4.33 -21.09
N VAL A 596 -19.96 -5.48 -21.75
CA VAL A 596 -19.56 -5.51 -23.17
C VAL A 596 -20.71 -5.01 -24.04
N LEU A 597 -21.94 -5.46 -23.78
CA LEU A 597 -23.14 -4.98 -24.47
C LEU A 597 -23.25 -3.45 -24.37
N TRP A 598 -23.10 -2.91 -23.16
CA TRP A 598 -23.18 -1.47 -22.93
C TRP A 598 -22.02 -0.69 -23.51
N ALA A 599 -20.79 -1.24 -23.48
CA ALA A 599 -19.65 -0.62 -24.13
C ALA A 599 -19.87 -0.49 -25.65
N GLU A 600 -20.41 -1.53 -26.29
CA GLU A 600 -20.74 -1.50 -27.72
C GLU A 600 -21.87 -0.50 -28.01
N LYS A 601 -22.90 -0.43 -27.15
CA LYS A 601 -24.00 0.55 -27.27
C LYS A 601 -23.49 1.98 -27.12
N PHE A 602 -22.65 2.27 -26.12
CA PHE A 602 -22.02 3.58 -25.93
C PHE A 602 -21.09 3.94 -27.09
N GLN A 603 -20.37 2.97 -27.66
CA GLN A 603 -19.49 3.20 -28.79
C GLN A 603 -20.24 3.70 -30.04
N THR A 604 -21.51 3.32 -30.24
CA THR A 604 -22.35 3.87 -31.33
C THR A 604 -22.58 5.39 -31.20
N ARG A 605 -22.42 5.93 -30.00
CA ARG A 605 -22.52 7.37 -29.67
C ARG A 605 -21.15 8.01 -29.44
N ASN A 606 -20.05 7.36 -29.84
CA ASN A 606 -18.67 7.79 -29.58
C ASN A 606 -18.33 7.95 -28.08
N ILE A 607 -18.97 7.16 -27.22
CA ILE A 607 -18.69 7.11 -25.79
C ILE A 607 -17.93 5.82 -25.46
N HIS A 608 -16.86 5.95 -24.70
CA HIS A 608 -16.05 4.83 -24.24
C HIS A 608 -16.40 4.46 -22.80
N LEU A 609 -16.82 3.22 -22.60
CA LEU A 609 -16.88 2.62 -21.28
C LEU A 609 -15.46 2.19 -20.85
N ILE A 610 -15.03 2.58 -19.65
CA ILE A 610 -13.71 2.33 -19.07
C ILE A 610 -13.85 1.41 -17.85
N ASP A 611 -13.01 0.37 -17.74
CA ASP A 611 -12.99 -0.56 -16.61
C ASP A 611 -12.10 -0.09 -15.45
N GLY A 612 -12.03 -0.86 -14.36
CA GLY A 612 -11.21 -0.55 -13.16
C GLY A 612 -9.70 -0.54 -13.37
N LYS A 613 -9.22 -0.91 -14.56
CA LYS A 613 -7.81 -0.78 -14.96
C LYS A 613 -7.57 0.44 -15.85
N GLY A 614 -8.58 1.28 -16.08
CA GLY A 614 -8.48 2.39 -17.00
C GLY A 614 -8.49 1.96 -18.48
N MET A 615 -8.92 0.74 -18.78
CA MET A 615 -8.89 0.21 -20.14
C MET A 615 -10.22 0.45 -20.85
N LYS A 616 -10.15 0.86 -22.13
CA LYS A 616 -11.29 0.97 -23.05
C LYS A 616 -11.67 -0.41 -23.59
N TRP A 617 -12.96 -0.71 -23.70
CA TRP A 617 -13.39 -1.88 -24.48
C TRP A 617 -12.92 -1.74 -25.93
N ARG A 618 -12.32 -2.81 -26.46
CA ARG A 618 -11.97 -2.91 -27.87
C ARG A 618 -12.72 -4.10 -28.43
N PRO A 619 -13.71 -3.88 -29.31
CA PRO A 619 -14.40 -4.97 -29.98
C PRO A 619 -13.38 -5.91 -30.62
N ARG A 620 -13.44 -7.20 -30.28
CA ARG A 620 -12.61 -8.18 -30.97
C ARG A 620 -13.13 -8.32 -32.38
N LEU A 621 -12.22 -8.43 -33.35
CA LEU A 621 -12.58 -8.75 -34.72
C LEU A 621 -13.45 -10.01 -34.68
N LYS A 622 -14.74 -9.86 -35.00
CA LYS A 622 -15.60 -11.00 -35.27
C LYS A 622 -14.96 -11.67 -36.47
N VAL A 623 -14.31 -12.81 -36.26
CA VAL A 623 -13.82 -13.64 -37.36
C VAL A 623 -15.08 -13.96 -38.16
N SER A 624 -15.28 -13.23 -39.25
CA SER A 624 -16.38 -13.47 -40.17
C SER A 624 -16.24 -14.92 -40.57
N GLY A 625 -17.13 -15.78 -40.03
CA GLY A 625 -17.05 -17.21 -40.25
C GLY A 625 -16.87 -17.44 -41.74
N ARG A 626 -15.78 -18.13 -42.11
CA ARG A 626 -15.65 -18.67 -43.46
C ARG A 626 -16.88 -19.55 -43.65
N ARG A 627 -17.86 -19.03 -44.40
CA ARG A 627 -19.05 -19.77 -44.80
C ARG A 627 -18.66 -20.98 -45.63
#